data_AF-A0A6I4W2R7-F1
#
_entry.id   AF-A0A6I4W2R7-F1
#
_cell.length_a   1.000
_cell.length_b   1.000
_cell.length_c   1.000
_cell.angle_alpha   90.00
_cell.angle_beta   90.00
_cell.angle_gamma   90.00
#
_symmetry.space_group_name_H-M   'P 1'
#
loop_
_entity.id
_entity.type
_entity.pdbx_description
1 polymer ?
#
loop_
_entity_poly.entity_id
_entity_poly.type
_entity_poly.pdbx_seq_one_letter_code
_entity_poly.pdbx_strand_id
1 'polypeptide(L)'
;MRNAVVLGAACSVAAALVVGLGPSAAGTPGGASAALNPAARATVVAYRGVRVPVPAGWSVHRLDREPTRCVRYDVNAVYVGRSSSSAEPDCPARVIGGATALHVEPLDTAAERRRTPVRPDRLAHYAVRATPEHRTQVVLPEAGVTLSGVYGTDPASLQDAIRRTRLTPSWQPSPSPTTAPHGTPTAASSGKPAVTSSQKPVARPGVASGGKPAGAGGGGVQGGGAVKAVGEPVRESARPHWVRGRAFDTCAAPGLATMRAWRSAYRIANIYIGGVSRGCAQPHLTRGWVRNVRALGYRLIPTYVGPQAPCTRYRARFTRHDARAEGARAAADAVRRARALGIPAGSPIYADLEDYDSGNASCRAAALDFVESWTRALRTRHYVAGLYSSAASGIRDLGRAPRSRAKPPVVWFGHWDGRPSVYDSRYLNPAWWPPHRRIKQYRGSHRERHGGVALRVDSNAVDGRVY
;
A
#
# COMPACT_ATOMS: atom_id res chain seq x y z
N MET A 1 -34.65 -48.53 19.41
CA MET A 1 -35.91 -49.21 19.77
C MET A 1 -36.82 -48.21 20.47
N ARG A 2 -38.05 -48.06 19.98
CA ARG A 2 -39.28 -47.51 20.61
C ARG A 2 -39.24 -46.05 21.11
N ASN A 3 -39.77 -45.07 20.36
CA ASN A 3 -41.19 -44.64 20.23
C ASN A 3 -41.74 -43.92 21.48
N ALA A 4 -42.13 -42.63 21.36
CA ALA A 4 -43.54 -42.21 21.42
C ALA A 4 -43.72 -40.67 21.47
N VAL A 5 -44.79 -40.26 20.82
CA VAL A 5 -45.38 -38.93 20.59
C VAL A 5 -46.34 -38.56 21.73
N VAL A 6 -46.48 -37.27 22.07
CA VAL A 6 -47.75 -36.69 22.61
C VAL A 6 -47.98 -35.30 22.02
N LEU A 7 -49.23 -35.06 21.62
CA LEU A 7 -49.82 -33.85 21.03
C LEU A 7 -50.35 -32.86 22.09
N GLY A 8 -50.48 -31.58 21.69
CA GLY A 8 -51.77 -30.86 21.77
C GLY A 8 -51.88 -29.65 22.70
N ALA A 9 -52.09 -28.45 22.11
CA ALA A 9 -53.27 -27.58 22.36
C ALA A 9 -53.17 -26.26 21.55
N ALA A 10 -54.35 -25.77 21.13
CA ALA A 10 -54.61 -24.79 20.09
C ALA A 10 -54.68 -23.32 20.56
N CYS A 11 -54.65 -22.37 19.62
CA CYS A 11 -55.71 -21.35 19.48
C CYS A 11 -55.56 -20.52 18.19
N SER A 12 -56.65 -20.46 17.43
CA SER A 12 -56.84 -19.71 16.18
C SER A 12 -57.55 -18.39 16.50
N VAL A 13 -57.19 -17.27 15.83
CA VAL A 13 -58.09 -16.12 15.66
C VAL A 13 -57.97 -15.57 14.24
N ALA A 14 -59.14 -15.32 13.67
CA ALA A 14 -59.42 -15.03 12.28
C ALA A 14 -59.15 -13.57 11.87
N ALA A 15 -59.12 -13.36 10.55
CA ALA A 15 -58.96 -12.10 9.84
C ALA A 15 -60.23 -11.22 9.89
N ALA A 16 -60.03 -9.91 9.74
CA ALA A 16 -61.04 -8.99 9.23
C ALA A 16 -60.38 -7.95 8.30
N LEU A 17 -60.69 -8.05 7.01
CA LEU A 17 -60.51 -7.02 6.00
C LEU A 17 -61.63 -5.99 6.15
N VAL A 18 -61.29 -4.70 6.15
CA VAL A 18 -62.25 -3.63 5.86
C VAL A 18 -61.68 -2.77 4.74
N VAL A 19 -62.34 -2.85 3.59
CA VAL A 19 -62.19 -1.96 2.44
C VAL A 19 -63.11 -0.77 2.66
N GLY A 20 -62.56 0.45 2.61
CA GLY A 20 -63.32 1.69 2.58
C GLY A 20 -62.83 2.57 1.43
N LEU A 21 -63.69 2.79 0.44
CA LEU A 21 -63.48 3.66 -0.72
C LEU A 21 -64.19 5.01 -0.52
N GLY A 22 -63.46 6.10 -0.81
CA GLY A 22 -63.98 7.40 -1.28
C GLY A 22 -63.80 8.60 -0.32
N PRO A 23 -63.81 9.87 -0.81
CA PRO A 23 -63.61 10.37 -2.17
C PRO A 23 -62.41 11.34 -2.29
N SER A 24 -61.95 11.56 -3.53
CA SER A 24 -60.98 12.59 -3.91
C SER A 24 -61.49 14.00 -3.60
N ALA A 25 -60.71 14.78 -2.86
CA ALA A 25 -60.79 16.24 -2.85
C ALA A 25 -59.47 16.81 -3.37
N ALA A 26 -59.56 17.55 -4.47
CA ALA A 26 -58.45 18.29 -5.04
C ALA A 26 -57.96 19.35 -4.04
N GLY A 27 -56.72 19.20 -3.58
CA GLY A 27 -55.98 20.21 -2.84
C GLY A 27 -54.72 20.57 -3.62
N THR A 28 -54.68 21.80 -4.13
CA THR A 28 -53.50 22.46 -4.68
C THR A 28 -52.29 22.26 -3.76
N PRO A 29 -51.11 21.82 -4.25
CA PRO A 29 -49.89 22.01 -3.48
C PRO A 29 -49.52 23.49 -3.56
N GLY A 30 -50.08 24.26 -2.63
CA GLY A 30 -49.52 25.55 -2.24
C GLY A 30 -48.06 25.35 -1.87
N GLY A 31 -47.20 26.22 -2.40
CA GLY A 31 -45.78 26.25 -2.09
C GLY A 31 -45.58 26.40 -0.59
N ALA A 32 -45.32 25.29 0.10
CA ALA A 32 -44.68 25.30 1.38
C ALA A 32 -43.18 25.25 1.11
N SER A 33 -42.53 26.41 1.24
CA SER A 33 -41.12 26.46 1.59
C SER A 33 -40.87 25.43 2.68
N ALA A 34 -40.27 24.29 2.30
CA ALA A 34 -39.68 23.40 3.26
C ALA A 34 -38.62 24.23 3.97
N ALA A 35 -38.95 24.64 5.20
CA ALA A 35 -38.10 25.41 6.06
C ALA A 35 -36.70 24.79 6.01
N LEU A 36 -35.75 25.56 5.48
CA LEU A 36 -34.33 25.27 5.55
C LEU A 36 -34.02 25.00 7.02
N ASN A 37 -33.80 23.75 7.39
CA ASN A 37 -33.33 23.42 8.72
C ASN A 37 -31.89 23.97 8.82
N PRO A 38 -31.61 25.08 9.54
CA PRO A 38 -30.31 25.75 9.49
C PRO A 38 -29.23 25.04 10.32
N ALA A 39 -29.52 23.84 10.83
CA ALA A 39 -28.75 23.17 11.89
C ALA A 39 -28.21 21.80 11.47
N ALA A 40 -27.55 21.74 10.32
CA ALA A 40 -26.35 20.92 10.16
C ALA A 40 -25.42 21.71 9.25
N ARG A 41 -24.68 22.68 9.82
CA ARG A 41 -23.66 23.41 9.05
C ARG A 41 -22.74 22.36 8.42
N ALA A 42 -22.81 22.22 7.10
CA ALA A 42 -21.93 21.32 6.37
C ALA A 42 -20.50 21.64 6.78
N THR A 43 -19.80 20.66 7.37
CA THR A 43 -18.43 20.89 7.80
C THR A 43 -17.59 21.08 6.55
N VAL A 44 -16.91 22.21 6.42
CA VAL A 44 -16.04 22.50 5.28
C VAL A 44 -14.61 22.57 5.79
N VAL A 45 -13.73 21.75 5.23
CA VAL A 45 -12.30 21.85 5.51
C VAL A 45 -11.63 22.72 4.45
N ALA A 46 -11.04 23.82 4.90
CA ALA A 46 -10.19 24.67 4.06
C ALA A 46 -8.73 24.23 4.15
N TYR A 47 -8.07 24.14 3.00
CA TYR A 47 -6.64 23.88 2.89
C TYR A 47 -6.08 24.57 1.65
N ARG A 48 -5.15 25.51 1.82
CA ARG A 48 -4.62 26.33 0.72
C ARG A 48 -5.77 26.94 -0.10
N GLY A 49 -5.72 26.81 -1.42
CA GLY A 49 -6.74 27.33 -2.32
C GLY A 49 -8.00 26.47 -2.45
N VAL A 50 -8.20 25.43 -1.63
CA VAL A 50 -9.38 24.56 -1.71
C VAL A 50 -10.26 24.60 -0.46
N ARG A 51 -11.56 24.52 -0.69
CA ARG A 51 -12.60 24.27 0.32
C ARG A 51 -13.31 22.97 -0.02
N VAL A 52 -13.15 21.96 0.83
CA VAL A 52 -13.73 20.63 0.64
C VAL A 52 -14.90 20.47 1.62
N PRO A 53 -16.14 20.39 1.13
CA PRO A 53 -17.28 19.97 1.95
C PRO A 53 -17.08 18.53 2.39
N VAL A 54 -17.18 18.30 3.69
CA VAL A 54 -16.98 17.00 4.31
C VAL A 54 -18.33 16.27 4.28
N PRO A 55 -18.44 15.11 3.62
CA PRO A 55 -19.68 14.35 3.61
C PRO A 55 -20.10 13.94 5.03
N ALA A 56 -21.40 13.77 5.25
CA ALA A 56 -21.93 13.37 6.54
C ALA A 56 -21.28 12.06 7.03
N GLY A 57 -20.89 12.02 8.31
CA GLY A 57 -20.23 10.88 8.93
C GLY A 57 -18.76 10.68 8.56
N TRP A 58 -18.16 11.54 7.74
CA TRP A 58 -16.72 11.51 7.47
C TRP A 58 -15.95 12.24 8.57
N SER A 59 -14.84 11.65 8.99
CA SER A 59 -13.89 12.30 9.90
C SER A 59 -12.95 13.24 9.14
N VAL A 60 -12.38 14.24 9.82
CA VAL A 60 -11.39 15.16 9.23
C VAL A 60 -10.10 15.09 10.03
N HIS A 61 -8.98 14.94 9.33
CA HIS A 61 -7.64 14.85 9.94
C HIS A 61 -6.69 15.85 9.29
N ARG A 62 -6.03 16.69 10.09
CA ARG A 62 -5.04 17.66 9.63
C ARG A 62 -3.64 17.11 9.89
N LEU A 63 -3.02 16.54 8.87
CA LEU A 63 -1.72 15.88 8.98
C LEU A 63 -0.59 16.86 9.32
N ASP A 64 -0.73 18.12 8.92
CA ASP A 64 0.24 19.18 9.29
C ASP A 64 0.23 19.48 10.82
N ARG A 65 -0.84 19.11 11.54
CA ARG A 65 -0.97 19.23 13.00
C ARG A 65 -0.74 17.91 13.74
N GLU A 66 -0.97 16.79 13.05
CA GLU A 66 -0.78 15.44 13.56
C GLU A 66 0.20 14.67 12.64
N PRO A 67 1.50 15.00 12.64
CA PRO A 67 2.45 14.53 11.62
C PRO A 67 2.65 13.01 11.63
N THR A 68 2.36 12.33 12.75
CA THR A 68 2.42 10.87 12.90
C THR A 68 1.08 10.18 12.64
N ARG A 69 0.00 10.91 12.35
CA ARG A 69 -1.33 10.33 12.11
C ARG A 69 -1.27 9.39 10.91
N CYS A 70 -1.69 8.14 11.13
CA CYS A 70 -1.84 7.19 10.05
C CYS A 70 -3.00 7.60 9.13
N VAL A 71 -2.72 7.68 7.82
CA VAL A 71 -3.76 7.83 6.79
C VAL A 71 -4.37 6.46 6.54
N ARG A 72 -5.59 6.27 7.04
CA ARG A 72 -6.35 5.01 7.05
C ARG A 72 -7.43 5.00 5.98
N TYR A 73 -7.65 3.84 5.38
CA TYR A 73 -8.63 3.57 4.31
C TYR A 73 -9.71 2.56 4.73
N ASP A 74 -9.83 2.27 6.02
CA ASP A 74 -10.92 1.50 6.61
C ASP A 74 -12.02 2.38 7.22
N VAL A 75 -11.78 3.69 7.28
CA VAL A 75 -12.70 4.72 7.76
C VAL A 75 -12.97 5.76 6.68
N ASN A 76 -14.19 6.31 6.67
CA ASN A 76 -14.52 7.42 5.78
C ASN A 76 -13.91 8.71 6.34
N ALA A 77 -13.03 9.36 5.57
CA ALA A 77 -12.24 10.48 6.08
C ALA A 77 -11.75 11.45 5.01
N VAL A 78 -11.64 12.72 5.39
CA VAL A 78 -10.86 13.73 4.66
C VAL A 78 -9.56 13.99 5.41
N TYR A 79 -8.44 13.70 4.77
CA TYR A 79 -7.10 14.05 5.23
C TYR A 79 -6.64 15.32 4.53
N VAL A 80 -6.05 16.26 5.25
CA VAL A 80 -5.49 17.48 4.65
C VAL A 80 -4.06 17.70 5.14
N GLY A 81 -3.20 18.14 4.23
CA GLY A 81 -1.79 18.35 4.48
C GLY A 81 -0.95 17.13 4.20
N ARG A 82 0.30 17.15 4.68
CA ARG A 82 1.29 16.09 4.46
C ARG A 82 1.61 15.38 5.77
N SER A 83 1.55 14.05 5.76
CA SER A 83 2.26 13.27 6.78
C SER A 83 3.75 13.54 6.63
N SER A 84 4.41 14.01 7.68
CA SER A 84 5.83 14.33 7.60
C SER A 84 6.63 13.12 7.13
N SER A 85 7.48 13.29 6.11
CA SER A 85 8.40 12.24 5.66
C SER A 85 9.51 11.93 6.67
N SER A 86 9.70 12.79 7.67
CA SER A 86 10.63 12.58 8.79
C SER A 86 9.97 11.96 10.02
N ALA A 87 8.63 11.94 10.10
CA ALA A 87 7.90 11.33 11.21
C ALA A 87 7.35 9.97 10.80
N GLU A 88 7.64 8.95 11.60
CA GLU A 88 7.11 7.61 11.36
C GLU A 88 5.60 7.57 11.65
N PRO A 89 4.74 7.20 10.67
CA PRO A 89 3.31 7.10 10.92
C PRO A 89 2.99 6.04 11.98
N ASP A 90 2.19 6.41 12.96
CA ASP A 90 1.72 5.51 14.01
C ASP A 90 0.50 4.73 13.50
N CYS A 91 0.73 3.81 12.58
CA CYS A 91 -0.31 2.97 12.01
C CYS A 91 -0.60 1.74 12.88
N PRO A 92 -1.84 1.22 12.92
CA PRO A 92 -2.08 -0.14 13.42
C PRO A 92 -1.32 -1.16 12.55
N ALA A 93 -1.01 -2.34 13.08
CA ALA A 93 -0.34 -3.38 12.30
C ALA A 93 -1.26 -3.94 11.21
N ARG A 94 -2.48 -4.34 11.60
CA ARG A 94 -3.47 -4.97 10.73
C ARG A 94 -4.71 -4.09 10.58
N VAL A 95 -5.00 -3.70 9.34
CA VAL A 95 -6.17 -2.90 8.95
C VAL A 95 -6.63 -3.35 7.57
N ILE A 96 -7.93 -3.59 7.42
CA ILE A 96 -8.57 -3.93 6.14
C ILE A 96 -9.41 -2.75 5.67
N GLY A 97 -9.06 -2.22 4.52
CA GLY A 97 -9.65 -1.02 3.92
C GLY A 97 -10.97 -1.26 3.18
N GLY A 98 -11.20 -0.46 2.14
CA GLY A 98 -12.42 -0.46 1.34
C GLY A 98 -13.44 0.61 1.77
N ALA A 99 -13.04 1.54 2.65
CA ALA A 99 -13.77 2.78 2.88
C ALA A 99 -13.39 3.84 1.85
N THR A 100 -14.10 4.97 1.88
CA THR A 100 -13.85 6.09 0.97
C THR A 100 -13.07 7.17 1.71
N ALA A 101 -11.90 7.55 1.19
CA ALA A 101 -11.12 8.62 1.79
C ALA A 101 -10.60 9.58 0.73
N LEU A 102 -10.57 10.87 1.07
CA LEU A 102 -10.02 11.94 0.24
C LEU A 102 -8.83 12.56 0.98
N HIS A 103 -7.68 12.62 0.32
CA HIS A 103 -6.48 13.25 0.85
C HIS A 103 -6.12 14.46 0.00
N VAL A 104 -6.12 15.63 0.61
CA VAL A 104 -5.70 16.90 0.01
C VAL A 104 -4.24 17.17 0.39
N GLU A 105 -3.34 17.02 -0.57
CA GLU A 105 -1.90 17.09 -0.36
C GLU A 105 -1.31 18.34 -1.05
N PRO A 106 -0.25 18.96 -0.50
CA PRO A 106 0.53 19.96 -1.22
C PRO A 106 1.10 19.45 -2.54
N LEU A 107 1.17 20.28 -3.58
CA LEU A 107 2.02 20.03 -4.75
C LEU A 107 3.49 20.29 -4.41
N ASP A 108 4.33 19.30 -4.69
CA ASP A 108 5.75 19.34 -4.37
C ASP A 108 6.60 19.90 -5.51
N THR A 109 6.27 19.54 -6.75
CA THR A 109 7.18 19.79 -7.86
C THR A 109 6.82 21.04 -8.65
N ALA A 110 7.84 21.77 -9.09
CA ALA A 110 7.66 22.87 -10.03
C ALA A 110 7.03 22.40 -11.35
N ALA A 111 7.21 21.12 -11.73
CA ALA A 111 6.61 20.52 -12.92
C ALA A 111 5.08 20.34 -12.77
N GLU A 112 4.60 19.92 -11.60
CA GLU A 112 3.15 19.85 -11.33
C GLU A 112 2.52 21.24 -11.25
N ARG A 113 3.26 22.22 -10.74
CA ARG A 113 2.85 23.64 -10.72
C ARG A 113 2.74 24.26 -12.12
N ARG A 114 3.41 23.69 -13.13
CA ARG A 114 3.37 24.15 -14.54
C ARG A 114 2.25 23.51 -15.38
N ARG A 115 1.46 22.58 -14.81
CA ARG A 115 0.33 21.98 -15.53
C ARG A 115 -0.76 23.03 -15.78
N THR A 116 -1.48 22.90 -16.89
CA THR A 116 -2.62 23.77 -17.22
C THR A 116 -3.61 23.79 -16.05
N PRO A 117 -4.02 24.97 -15.57
CA PRO A 117 -4.99 25.08 -14.49
C PRO A 117 -6.25 24.27 -14.76
N VAL A 118 -6.76 23.59 -13.72
CA VAL A 118 -8.07 22.96 -13.81
C VAL A 118 -9.10 24.06 -13.64
N ARG A 119 -9.89 24.33 -14.70
CA ARG A 119 -10.95 25.33 -14.58
C ARG A 119 -11.99 24.84 -13.53
N PRO A 120 -12.52 25.72 -12.65
CA PRO A 120 -13.41 25.33 -11.55
C PRO A 120 -14.63 24.50 -11.97
N ASP A 121 -15.18 24.76 -13.16
CA ASP A 121 -16.26 24.00 -13.80
C ASP A 121 -15.90 22.52 -14.00
N ARG A 122 -14.63 22.19 -14.21
CA ARG A 122 -14.19 20.80 -14.39
C ARG A 122 -14.34 19.96 -13.13
N LEU A 123 -14.22 20.55 -11.94
CA LEU A 123 -14.44 19.80 -10.69
C LEU A 123 -15.92 19.42 -10.57
N ALA A 124 -16.85 20.34 -10.83
CA ALA A 124 -18.29 20.11 -10.75
C ALA A 124 -18.77 18.97 -11.67
N HIS A 125 -18.09 18.76 -12.80
CA HIS A 125 -18.36 17.69 -13.76
C HIS A 125 -17.42 16.49 -13.64
N TYR A 126 -16.52 16.47 -12.65
CA TYR A 126 -15.50 15.42 -12.52
C TYR A 126 -16.16 14.05 -12.36
N ALA A 127 -15.71 13.06 -13.13
CA ALA A 127 -16.20 11.69 -13.05
C ALA A 127 -15.08 10.78 -12.52
N VAL A 128 -15.33 10.11 -11.39
CA VAL A 128 -14.41 9.10 -10.87
C VAL A 128 -14.66 7.82 -11.65
N ARG A 129 -13.76 7.51 -12.59
CA ARG A 129 -13.83 6.25 -13.33
C ARG A 129 -13.51 5.09 -12.39
N ALA A 130 -14.35 4.06 -12.41
CA ALA A 130 -14.06 2.82 -11.69
C ALA A 130 -12.84 2.14 -12.34
N THR A 131 -11.71 2.13 -11.63
CA THR A 131 -10.50 1.43 -12.04
C THR A 131 -10.16 0.28 -11.09
N PRO A 132 -9.40 -0.74 -11.53
CA PRO A 132 -8.91 -1.81 -10.65
C PRO A 132 -8.05 -1.32 -9.49
N GLU A 133 -7.56 -0.08 -9.55
CA GLU A 133 -6.74 0.54 -8.51
C GLU A 133 -7.56 1.11 -7.35
N HIS A 134 -8.88 1.26 -7.54
CA HIS A 134 -9.80 1.84 -6.57
C HIS A 134 -9.35 3.20 -6.02
N ARG A 135 -8.75 4.02 -6.91
CA ARG A 135 -8.22 5.33 -6.57
C ARG A 135 -8.30 6.28 -7.75
N THR A 136 -8.31 7.57 -7.44
CA THR A 136 -8.15 8.63 -8.43
C THR A 136 -7.24 9.72 -7.90
N GLN A 137 -6.67 10.52 -8.81
CA GLN A 137 -5.90 11.71 -8.47
C GLN A 137 -6.30 12.88 -9.35
N VAL A 138 -6.52 14.04 -8.73
CA VAL A 138 -6.79 15.31 -9.40
C VAL A 138 -5.75 16.31 -8.96
N VAL A 139 -4.92 16.77 -9.89
CA VAL A 139 -3.92 17.82 -9.64
C VAL A 139 -4.59 19.17 -9.87
N LEU A 140 -4.50 20.07 -8.90
CA LEU A 140 -5.05 21.43 -8.93
C LEU A 140 -3.91 22.45 -8.77
N PRO A 141 -3.17 22.77 -9.84
CA PRO A 141 -2.04 23.71 -9.80
C PRO A 141 -2.43 25.08 -9.24
N GLU A 142 -3.62 25.56 -9.59
CA GLU A 142 -4.19 26.84 -9.17
C GLU A 142 -4.52 26.93 -7.67
N ALA A 143 -4.55 25.81 -6.95
CA ALA A 143 -4.67 25.77 -5.49
C ALA A 143 -3.43 25.17 -4.81
N GLY A 144 -2.42 24.77 -5.59
CA GLY A 144 -1.19 24.17 -5.11
C GLY A 144 -1.40 22.84 -4.40
N VAL A 145 -2.41 22.06 -4.80
CA VAL A 145 -2.74 20.77 -4.18
C VAL A 145 -2.97 19.64 -5.18
N THR A 146 -2.83 18.41 -4.70
CA THR A 146 -3.38 17.20 -5.32
C THR A 146 -4.50 16.65 -4.42
N LEU A 147 -5.62 16.29 -5.04
CA LEU A 147 -6.67 15.50 -4.43
C LEU A 147 -6.42 14.02 -4.76
N SER A 148 -6.00 13.24 -3.77
CA SER A 148 -5.83 11.79 -3.85
C SER A 148 -7.03 11.09 -3.21
N GLY A 149 -7.86 10.43 -4.01
CA GLY A 149 -9.04 9.74 -3.53
C GLY A 149 -8.89 8.22 -3.58
N VAL A 150 -9.40 7.51 -2.57
CA VAL A 150 -9.65 6.07 -2.61
C VAL A 150 -11.12 5.79 -2.35
N TYR A 151 -11.64 4.71 -2.91
CA TYR A 151 -13.03 4.31 -2.76
C TYR A 151 -13.15 2.78 -2.66
N GLY A 152 -14.24 2.30 -2.08
CA GLY A 152 -14.57 0.88 -2.03
C GLY A 152 -15.08 0.37 -3.39
N THR A 153 -16.22 -0.30 -3.39
CA THR A 153 -16.88 -0.79 -4.61
C THR A 153 -17.59 0.32 -5.38
N ASP A 154 -18.06 1.36 -4.69
CA ASP A 154 -18.79 2.49 -5.29
C ASP A 154 -17.99 3.81 -5.18
N PRO A 155 -17.65 4.45 -6.31
CA PRO A 155 -16.95 5.73 -6.30
C PRO A 155 -17.87 6.94 -6.06
N ALA A 156 -19.19 6.79 -5.99
CA ALA A 156 -20.14 7.92 -5.97
C ALA A 156 -19.88 8.91 -4.83
N SER A 157 -19.62 8.42 -3.61
CA SER A 157 -19.32 9.28 -2.47
C SER A 157 -18.02 10.08 -2.66
N LEU A 158 -16.99 9.47 -3.25
CA LEU A 158 -15.74 10.18 -3.57
C LEU A 158 -15.96 11.22 -4.67
N GLN A 159 -16.71 10.85 -5.70
CA GLN A 159 -17.06 11.73 -6.80
C GLN A 159 -17.81 12.96 -6.32
N ASP A 160 -18.82 12.78 -5.46
CA ASP A 160 -19.57 13.88 -4.87
C ASP A 160 -18.67 14.81 -4.04
N ALA A 161 -17.78 14.25 -3.20
CA ALA A 161 -16.80 15.05 -2.45
C ALA A 161 -15.88 15.89 -3.37
N ILE A 162 -15.40 15.32 -4.48
CA ILE A 162 -14.58 16.03 -5.46
C ILE A 162 -15.41 17.12 -6.17
N ARG A 163 -16.62 16.81 -6.63
CA ARG A 163 -17.51 17.77 -7.33
C ARG A 163 -17.93 18.94 -6.47
N ARG A 164 -18.08 18.71 -5.16
CA ARG A 164 -18.43 19.74 -4.18
C ARG A 164 -17.23 20.55 -3.71
N THR A 165 -16.01 20.13 -4.01
CA THR A 165 -14.82 20.93 -3.73
C THR A 165 -14.87 22.25 -4.50
N ARG A 166 -14.50 23.35 -3.83
CA ARG A 166 -14.47 24.70 -4.40
C ARG A 166 -13.05 25.24 -4.35
N LEU A 167 -12.67 25.95 -5.41
CA LEU A 167 -11.44 26.72 -5.46
C LEU A 167 -11.69 28.12 -4.88
N THR A 168 -10.76 28.63 -4.08
CA THR A 168 -10.83 30.01 -3.58
C THR A 168 -10.08 30.94 -4.55
N PRO A 169 -10.67 32.05 -5.00
CA PRO A 169 -10.05 32.93 -6.00
C PRO A 169 -8.75 33.62 -5.58
N SER A 170 -8.39 33.61 -4.29
CA SER A 170 -7.30 34.41 -3.71
C SER A 170 -6.03 33.64 -3.36
N TRP A 171 -5.90 32.36 -3.74
CA TRP A 171 -4.68 31.61 -3.42
C TRP A 171 -3.55 31.96 -4.40
N GLN A 172 -2.61 32.77 -3.94
CA GLN A 172 -1.34 33.00 -4.62
C GLN A 172 -0.32 31.94 -4.15
N PRO A 173 0.34 31.19 -5.06
CA PRO A 173 1.46 30.34 -4.69
C PRO A 173 2.55 31.22 -4.06
N SER A 174 3.08 30.86 -2.89
CA SER A 174 4.33 31.48 -2.42
C SER A 174 5.39 31.33 -3.52
N PRO A 175 6.09 32.41 -3.94
CA PRO A 175 7.15 32.29 -4.91
C PRO A 175 8.15 31.25 -4.40
N SER A 176 8.47 30.27 -5.24
CA SER A 176 9.54 29.32 -4.91
C SER A 176 10.79 30.15 -4.63
N PRO A 177 11.58 29.86 -3.58
CA PRO A 177 12.86 30.54 -3.42
C PRO A 177 13.67 30.28 -4.69
N THR A 178 13.83 31.33 -5.49
CA THR A 178 14.72 31.32 -6.64
C THR A 178 16.07 30.95 -6.08
N THR A 179 16.61 29.81 -6.51
CA THR A 179 18.04 29.53 -6.31
C THR A 179 18.76 30.71 -6.93
N ALA A 180 19.25 31.63 -6.10
CA ALA A 180 20.12 32.69 -6.57
C ALA A 180 21.25 32.01 -7.35
N PRO A 181 21.58 32.47 -8.57
CA PRO A 181 22.73 31.93 -9.27
C PRO A 181 23.93 32.11 -8.33
N HIS A 182 24.59 30.98 -8.02
CA HIS A 182 25.87 31.01 -7.33
C HIS A 182 26.79 31.94 -8.11
N GLY A 183 27.03 33.13 -7.54
CA GLY A 183 28.04 34.04 -8.04
C GLY A 183 29.36 33.30 -8.09
N THR A 184 29.98 33.29 -9.26
CA THR A 184 31.34 32.87 -9.49
C THR A 184 32.24 33.49 -8.43
N PRO A 185 33.06 32.73 -7.66
CA PRO A 185 34.00 33.34 -6.75
C PRO A 185 35.05 34.08 -7.58
N THR A 186 35.00 35.41 -7.54
CA THR A 186 36.04 36.27 -8.08
C THR A 186 37.26 36.11 -7.18
N ALA A 187 38.37 35.65 -7.74
CA ALA A 187 39.65 35.62 -7.05
C ALA A 187 40.10 37.06 -6.75
N ALA A 188 40.00 37.48 -5.50
CA ALA A 188 40.56 38.73 -5.02
C ALA A 188 41.83 38.44 -4.19
N SER A 189 42.95 38.80 -4.81
CA SER A 189 44.29 38.91 -4.24
C SER A 189 44.27 39.66 -2.90
N SER A 190 44.62 38.98 -1.81
CA SER A 190 44.93 39.60 -0.52
C SER A 190 46.44 39.80 -0.42
N GLY A 191 46.84 41.07 -0.55
CA GLY A 191 48.18 41.54 -0.24
C GLY A 191 48.47 41.43 1.26
N LYS A 192 49.74 41.13 1.55
CA LYS A 192 50.41 41.12 2.86
C LYS A 192 50.21 42.45 3.61
N PRO A 193 50.20 42.41 4.95
CA PRO A 193 51.26 43.14 5.65
C PRO A 193 52.03 42.28 6.66
N ALA A 194 53.29 42.68 6.84
CA ALA A 194 54.28 42.07 7.71
C ALA A 194 54.12 42.50 9.17
N VAL A 195 54.36 41.58 10.11
CA VAL A 195 54.85 41.90 11.47
C VAL A 195 55.90 40.86 11.87
N THR A 196 56.89 41.35 12.60
CA THR A 196 58.24 40.87 12.86
C THR A 196 58.38 39.78 13.94
N SER A 197 59.46 39.02 13.74
CA SER A 197 60.15 37.96 14.51
C SER A 197 59.98 37.81 16.03
N SER A 198 60.02 36.53 16.48
CA SER A 198 61.03 36.03 17.44
C SER A 198 61.23 34.49 17.34
N GLN A 199 62.52 34.13 17.22
CA GLN A 199 63.31 32.87 17.27
C GLN A 199 62.88 31.78 18.29
N LYS A 200 63.24 30.46 18.28
CA LYS A 200 64.04 29.46 17.49
C LYS A 200 63.72 28.01 18.06
N PRO A 201 64.39 26.87 17.76
CA PRO A 201 63.79 25.69 17.08
C PRO A 201 64.01 24.31 17.79
N VAL A 202 63.32 23.22 17.37
CA VAL A 202 63.89 21.85 17.46
C VAL A 202 63.44 20.92 16.31
N ALA A 203 64.47 20.31 15.70
CA ALA A 203 64.66 19.23 14.73
C ALA A 203 63.53 18.31 14.18
N ARG A 204 63.68 17.99 12.88
CA ARG A 204 63.26 16.76 12.16
C ARG A 204 64.42 15.73 12.12
N PRO A 205 64.20 14.48 11.65
CA PRO A 205 64.34 14.12 10.21
C PRO A 205 63.16 13.22 9.71
N GLY A 206 62.66 13.28 8.46
CA GLY A 206 63.27 12.80 7.19
C GLY A 206 62.74 11.38 6.86
N VAL A 207 62.41 10.89 5.64
CA VAL A 207 62.83 11.17 4.26
C VAL A 207 61.92 10.41 3.23
N ALA A 208 61.73 11.03 2.04
CA ALA A 208 61.48 10.56 0.63
C ALA A 208 60.41 9.48 0.28
N SER A 209 59.61 9.56 -0.80
CA SER A 209 59.65 10.11 -2.19
C SER A 209 60.02 9.12 -3.30
N GLY A 210 59.26 9.18 -4.41
CA GLY A 210 59.60 8.73 -5.77
C GLY A 210 58.68 7.63 -6.31
N GLY A 211 58.13 7.64 -7.54
CA GLY A 211 58.28 8.51 -8.71
C GLY A 211 57.55 7.85 -9.91
N LYS A 212 57.14 8.64 -10.90
CA LYS A 212 56.59 8.24 -12.22
C LYS A 212 57.56 8.73 -13.30
N PRO A 213 57.69 8.10 -14.48
CA PRO A 213 57.18 8.65 -15.77
C PRO A 213 56.67 7.53 -16.74
N ALA A 214 55.77 7.68 -17.72
CA ALA A 214 55.56 8.54 -18.92
C ALA A 214 56.17 7.99 -20.25
N GLY A 215 55.37 8.06 -21.34
CA GLY A 215 55.75 7.93 -22.77
C GLY A 215 55.37 6.59 -23.46
N ALA A 216 55.03 6.43 -24.75
CA ALA A 216 54.47 7.19 -25.89
C ALA A 216 54.84 6.42 -27.20
N GLY A 217 53.96 6.38 -28.22
CA GLY A 217 54.25 5.92 -29.61
C GLY A 217 53.98 4.43 -29.89
N GLY A 218 53.44 3.95 -31.00
CA GLY A 218 53.05 4.50 -32.30
C GLY A 218 53.29 3.45 -33.41
N GLY A 219 52.28 3.12 -34.24
CA GLY A 219 52.45 2.56 -35.59
C GLY A 219 52.12 1.06 -35.87
N GLY A 220 51.06 0.82 -36.65
CA GLY A 220 51.20 0.12 -37.95
C GLY A 220 50.87 -1.38 -38.14
N VAL A 221 49.67 -1.65 -38.69
CA VAL A 221 49.35 -2.57 -39.82
C VAL A 221 49.25 -4.11 -39.64
N GLN A 222 47.99 -4.58 -39.78
CA GLN A 222 47.40 -5.78 -40.44
C GLN A 222 47.90 -7.21 -40.16
N GLY A 223 46.92 -8.07 -39.84
CA GLY A 223 46.99 -9.53 -40.02
C GLY A 223 45.87 -10.24 -39.26
N GLY A 224 44.86 -10.72 -39.98
CA GLY A 224 43.65 -11.33 -39.41
C GLY A 224 43.89 -12.66 -38.69
N GLY A 225 43.08 -12.93 -37.65
CA GLY A 225 43.07 -14.22 -36.96
C GLY A 225 42.21 -14.20 -35.70
N ALA A 226 40.99 -14.74 -35.82
CA ALA A 226 40.08 -15.21 -34.78
C ALA A 226 40.29 -14.70 -33.33
N VAL A 227 39.47 -13.72 -32.91
CA VAL A 227 39.34 -13.34 -31.49
C VAL A 227 38.62 -14.48 -30.75
N LYS A 228 39.38 -15.25 -29.96
CA LYS A 228 38.82 -16.11 -28.91
C LYS A 228 37.95 -15.26 -27.99
N ALA A 229 36.70 -15.70 -27.83
CA ALA A 229 35.73 -15.07 -26.95
C ALA A 229 36.31 -14.87 -25.55
N VAL A 230 36.27 -13.62 -25.11
CA VAL A 230 36.50 -13.18 -23.74
C VAL A 230 35.53 -13.96 -22.84
N GLY A 231 36.07 -14.56 -21.76
CA GLY A 231 35.33 -15.41 -20.84
C GLY A 231 34.04 -14.76 -20.36
N GLU A 232 32.98 -15.57 -20.30
CA GLU A 232 31.68 -15.17 -19.76
C GLU A 232 31.84 -14.49 -18.39
N PRO A 233 31.09 -13.41 -18.11
CA PRO A 233 31.02 -12.88 -16.77
C PRO A 233 30.48 -13.99 -15.86
N VAL A 234 31.26 -14.33 -14.83
CA VAL A 234 30.87 -15.22 -13.75
C VAL A 234 29.49 -14.78 -13.26
N ARG A 235 28.46 -15.59 -13.58
CA ARG A 235 27.11 -15.40 -13.05
C ARG A 235 27.25 -15.41 -11.53
N GLU A 236 26.99 -14.27 -10.88
CA GLU A 236 26.78 -14.22 -9.44
C GLU A 236 25.84 -15.37 -9.10
N SER A 237 26.34 -16.39 -8.38
CA SER A 237 25.59 -17.60 -8.04
C SER A 237 24.20 -17.18 -7.60
N ALA A 238 23.17 -17.52 -8.39
CA ALA A 238 21.83 -16.98 -8.22
C ALA A 238 21.39 -17.24 -6.77
N ARG A 239 21.35 -16.17 -5.95
CA ARG A 239 20.94 -16.29 -4.56
C ARG A 239 19.62 -17.04 -4.50
N PRO A 240 19.42 -17.96 -3.53
CA PRO A 240 18.20 -18.73 -3.46
C PRO A 240 16.98 -17.80 -3.46
N HIS A 241 15.96 -18.16 -4.24
CA HIS A 241 14.70 -17.41 -4.35
C HIS A 241 13.83 -17.48 -3.08
N TRP A 242 14.40 -17.97 -1.98
CA TRP A 242 13.82 -18.14 -0.65
C TRP A 242 14.82 -17.72 0.43
N VAL A 243 14.32 -17.44 1.63
CA VAL A 243 15.15 -17.16 2.82
C VAL A 243 14.54 -17.78 4.07
N ARG A 244 15.33 -17.81 5.14
CA ARG A 244 14.84 -18.05 6.50
C ARG A 244 15.07 -16.83 7.40
N GLY A 245 14.14 -16.57 8.31
CA GLY A 245 14.32 -15.57 9.34
C GLY A 245 13.04 -14.94 9.85
N ARG A 246 13.20 -14.02 10.81
CA ARG A 246 12.09 -13.20 11.32
C ARG A 246 11.70 -12.14 10.30
N ALA A 247 10.39 -11.98 10.14
CA ALA A 247 9.76 -10.93 9.37
C ALA A 247 8.77 -10.16 10.25
N PHE A 248 8.48 -8.92 9.87
CA PHE A 248 7.36 -8.17 10.44
C PHE A 248 6.48 -7.62 9.31
N ASP A 249 5.23 -7.34 9.64
CA ASP A 249 4.34 -6.56 8.80
C ASP A 249 3.68 -5.43 9.60
N THR A 250 3.45 -4.31 8.93
CA THR A 250 2.78 -3.14 9.49
C THR A 250 2.09 -2.39 8.36
N CYS A 251 1.00 -1.68 8.68
CA CYS A 251 0.06 -1.20 7.66
C CYS A 251 0.67 -0.19 6.69
N ALA A 252 1.60 0.68 7.13
CA ALA A 252 2.33 1.61 6.26
C ALA A 252 3.81 1.27 6.22
N ALA A 253 4.42 1.24 5.02
CA ALA A 253 5.85 0.99 4.87
C ALA A 253 6.68 1.98 5.71
N PRO A 254 7.56 1.51 6.62
CA PRO A 254 8.30 2.40 7.50
C PRO A 254 9.30 3.28 6.76
N GLY A 255 9.67 4.42 7.34
CA GLY A 255 10.70 5.30 6.80
C GLY A 255 12.08 4.62 6.76
N LEU A 256 13.01 5.10 5.91
CA LEU A 256 14.34 4.48 5.80
C LEU A 256 15.16 4.54 7.09
N ALA A 257 14.97 5.57 7.92
CA ALA A 257 15.60 5.65 9.24
C ALA A 257 15.10 4.52 10.15
N THR A 258 13.79 4.29 10.20
CA THR A 258 13.18 3.19 10.94
C THR A 258 13.61 1.84 10.42
N MET A 259 13.64 1.64 9.10
CA MET A 259 14.14 0.40 8.49
C MET A 259 15.60 0.13 8.91
N ARG A 260 16.47 1.15 8.96
CA ARG A 260 17.84 1.01 9.50
C ARG A 260 17.84 0.63 10.98
N ALA A 261 17.07 1.34 11.81
CA ALA A 261 16.98 1.08 13.24
C ALA A 261 16.48 -0.34 13.58
N TRP A 262 15.56 -0.88 12.77
CA TRP A 262 14.95 -2.20 12.96
C TRP A 262 15.76 -3.36 12.37
N ARG A 263 16.85 -3.07 11.63
CA ARG A 263 17.58 -4.06 10.83
C ARG A 263 18.26 -5.15 11.67
N SER A 264 18.59 -4.88 12.93
CA SER A 264 19.15 -5.86 13.86
C SER A 264 18.11 -6.89 14.31
N ALA A 265 16.84 -6.50 14.41
CA ALA A 265 15.75 -7.37 14.84
C ALA A 265 15.18 -8.21 13.69
N TYR A 266 15.02 -7.59 12.52
CA TYR A 266 14.38 -8.19 11.35
C TYR A 266 15.23 -8.06 10.09
N ARG A 267 15.19 -9.11 9.27
CA ARG A 267 15.84 -9.15 7.94
C ARG A 267 14.82 -9.13 6.80
N ILE A 268 13.54 -9.18 7.13
CA ILE A 268 12.44 -9.36 6.18
C ILE A 268 11.30 -8.46 6.62
N ALA A 269 10.64 -7.79 5.69
CA ALA A 269 9.49 -6.94 5.96
C ALA A 269 8.40 -7.16 4.90
N ASN A 270 7.14 -7.14 5.30
CA ASN A 270 6.03 -7.09 4.35
C ASN A 270 5.83 -5.67 3.79
N ILE A 271 5.33 -5.59 2.56
CA ILE A 271 4.87 -4.34 1.95
C ILE A 271 3.51 -4.53 1.29
N TYR A 272 2.55 -3.66 1.60
CA TYR A 272 1.22 -3.68 0.99
C TYR A 272 1.22 -2.86 -0.30
N ILE A 273 1.33 -3.55 -1.44
CA ILE A 273 1.58 -2.91 -2.74
C ILE A 273 0.31 -2.37 -3.41
N GLY A 274 -0.88 -2.79 -2.96
CA GLY A 274 -2.14 -2.36 -3.56
C GLY A 274 -3.36 -3.15 -3.11
N GLY A 275 -4.46 -2.94 -3.84
CA GLY A 275 -5.75 -3.58 -3.63
C GLY A 275 -6.79 -2.69 -2.94
N VAL A 276 -8.06 -2.94 -3.28
CA VAL A 276 -9.23 -2.19 -2.78
C VAL A 276 -9.35 -2.23 -1.26
N SER A 277 -8.88 -3.30 -0.64
CA SER A 277 -8.94 -3.52 0.81
C SER A 277 -7.62 -3.18 1.51
N ARG A 278 -6.68 -2.49 0.84
CA ARG A 278 -5.44 -2.04 1.50
C ARG A 278 -5.79 -1.00 2.57
N GLY A 279 -5.41 -1.27 3.82
CA GLY A 279 -5.88 -0.50 4.98
C GLY A 279 -5.26 0.88 5.19
N CYS A 280 -4.04 1.15 4.70
CA CYS A 280 -3.36 2.43 4.91
C CYS A 280 -2.72 2.98 3.65
N ALA A 281 -2.54 4.29 3.63
CA ALA A 281 -1.64 4.96 2.69
C ALA A 281 -0.21 4.41 2.83
N GLN A 282 0.58 4.58 1.77
CA GLN A 282 1.97 4.12 1.73
C GLN A 282 2.88 5.30 1.41
N PRO A 283 3.05 6.26 2.33
CA PRO A 283 3.78 7.51 2.04
C PRO A 283 5.25 7.28 1.67
N HIS A 284 5.85 6.19 2.17
CA HIS A 284 7.25 5.87 1.88
C HIS A 284 7.45 4.87 0.74
N LEU A 285 6.43 4.07 0.39
CA LEU A 285 6.60 2.94 -0.53
C LEU A 285 6.71 3.42 -1.99
N THR A 286 7.95 3.65 -2.41
CA THR A 286 8.31 4.03 -3.77
C THR A 286 9.34 3.05 -4.34
N ARG A 287 9.58 3.10 -5.65
CA ARG A 287 10.70 2.35 -6.27
C ARG A 287 12.05 2.68 -5.62
N GLY A 288 12.27 3.95 -5.28
CA GLY A 288 13.48 4.40 -4.59
C GLY A 288 13.60 3.80 -3.19
N TRP A 289 12.51 3.79 -2.43
CA TRP A 289 12.47 3.16 -1.11
C TRP A 289 12.74 1.65 -1.20
N VAL A 290 12.09 0.94 -2.14
CA VAL A 290 12.31 -0.49 -2.34
C VAL A 290 13.78 -0.78 -2.61
N ARG A 291 14.41 -0.05 -3.55
CA ARG A 291 15.84 -0.15 -3.80
C ARG A 291 16.69 0.07 -2.54
N ASN A 292 16.42 1.13 -1.78
CA ASN A 292 17.20 1.48 -0.60
C ASN A 292 17.04 0.44 0.51
N VAL A 293 15.83 -0.05 0.78
CA VAL A 293 15.57 -1.10 1.77
C VAL A 293 16.22 -2.42 1.38
N ARG A 294 16.20 -2.76 0.08
CA ARG A 294 16.92 -3.91 -0.46
C ARG A 294 18.44 -3.77 -0.27
N ALA A 295 18.99 -2.58 -0.48
CA ALA A 295 20.40 -2.28 -0.25
C ALA A 295 20.80 -2.36 1.24
N LEU A 296 19.87 -2.09 2.17
CA LEU A 296 20.04 -2.38 3.60
C LEU A 296 20.05 -3.89 3.92
N GLY A 297 19.81 -4.76 2.93
CA GLY A 297 19.81 -6.21 3.07
C GLY A 297 18.50 -6.80 3.55
N TYR A 298 17.39 -6.05 3.50
CA TYR A 298 16.06 -6.61 3.74
C TYR A 298 15.59 -7.47 2.57
N ARG A 299 14.85 -8.53 2.88
CA ARG A 299 13.90 -9.15 1.95
C ARG A 299 12.50 -8.58 2.12
N LEU A 300 11.71 -8.59 1.05
CA LEU A 300 10.38 -8.01 1.03
C LEU A 300 9.33 -9.07 0.72
N ILE A 301 8.18 -9.00 1.37
CA ILE A 301 6.99 -9.80 1.07
C ILE A 301 6.01 -8.86 0.36
N PRO A 302 5.90 -8.87 -0.99
CA PRO A 302 4.93 -8.05 -1.69
C PRO A 302 3.52 -8.62 -1.51
N THR A 303 2.62 -7.84 -0.91
CA THR A 303 1.28 -8.30 -0.54
C THR A 303 0.22 -7.39 -1.14
N TYR A 304 -0.80 -7.99 -1.74
CA TYR A 304 -1.91 -7.32 -2.41
C TYR A 304 -3.23 -7.62 -1.69
N VAL A 305 -3.89 -6.58 -1.18
CA VAL A 305 -5.11 -6.71 -0.36
C VAL A 305 -6.35 -6.48 -1.21
N GLY A 306 -6.75 -7.52 -1.93
CA GLY A 306 -7.88 -7.51 -2.86
C GLY A 306 -9.26 -7.52 -2.18
N PRO A 307 -10.34 -7.71 -2.96
CA PRO A 307 -11.67 -7.97 -2.39
C PRO A 307 -11.66 -9.27 -1.58
N GLN A 308 -12.48 -9.33 -0.55
CA GLN A 308 -12.52 -10.43 0.42
C GLN A 308 -13.66 -11.41 0.15
N ALA A 309 -13.63 -12.58 0.80
CA ALA A 309 -14.59 -13.64 0.53
C ALA A 309 -16.06 -13.21 0.80
N PRO A 310 -17.05 -13.79 0.08
CA PRO A 310 -18.44 -13.28 0.09
C PRO A 310 -19.10 -13.30 1.47
N CYS A 311 -18.78 -14.31 2.29
CA CYS A 311 -19.36 -14.51 3.62
C CYS A 311 -18.73 -13.63 4.72
N THR A 312 -17.78 -12.77 4.38
CA THR A 312 -17.16 -11.85 5.34
C THR A 312 -17.99 -10.59 5.54
N ARG A 313 -17.62 -9.78 6.53
CA ARG A 313 -18.19 -8.45 6.80
C ARG A 313 -17.36 -7.29 6.21
N TYR A 314 -16.33 -7.59 5.42
CA TYR A 314 -15.48 -6.56 4.83
C TYR A 314 -16.25 -5.75 3.80
N ARG A 315 -15.83 -4.49 3.59
CA ARG A 315 -16.54 -3.55 2.69
C ARG A 315 -16.46 -4.00 1.23
N ALA A 316 -15.26 -4.35 0.77
CA ALA A 316 -15.03 -4.85 -0.57
C ALA A 316 -14.99 -6.37 -0.57
N ARG A 317 -15.98 -6.99 -1.22
CA ARG A 317 -16.13 -8.44 -1.33
C ARG A 317 -16.38 -8.82 -2.78
N PHE A 318 -15.87 -9.98 -3.19
CA PHE A 318 -16.30 -10.61 -4.42
C PHE A 318 -17.55 -11.47 -4.14
N THR A 319 -18.27 -11.84 -5.18
CA THR A 319 -19.40 -12.75 -5.15
C THR A 319 -18.99 -14.13 -5.67
N ARG A 320 -19.87 -15.11 -5.56
CA ARG A 320 -19.66 -16.42 -6.20
C ARG A 320 -19.52 -16.29 -7.72
N HIS A 321 -20.26 -15.37 -8.34
CA HIS A 321 -20.33 -15.23 -9.79
C HIS A 321 -19.07 -14.55 -10.37
N ASP A 322 -18.51 -13.57 -9.67
CA ASP A 322 -17.36 -12.81 -10.14
C ASP A 322 -16.00 -13.26 -9.56
N ALA A 323 -15.96 -14.21 -8.62
CA ALA A 323 -14.75 -14.63 -7.93
C ALA A 323 -13.54 -14.87 -8.85
N ARG A 324 -13.75 -15.57 -9.97
CA ARG A 324 -12.70 -15.82 -10.97
C ARG A 324 -12.24 -14.54 -11.67
N ALA A 325 -13.19 -13.67 -12.02
CA ALA A 325 -12.89 -12.40 -12.67
C ALA A 325 -12.14 -11.45 -11.71
N GLU A 326 -12.55 -11.39 -10.44
CA GLU A 326 -11.86 -10.64 -9.40
C GLU A 326 -10.45 -11.17 -9.13
N GLY A 327 -10.25 -12.49 -9.09
CA GLY A 327 -8.91 -13.08 -8.95
C GLY A 327 -7.96 -12.68 -10.09
N ALA A 328 -8.46 -12.64 -11.33
CA ALA A 328 -7.68 -12.22 -12.49
C ALA A 328 -7.40 -10.71 -12.49
N ARG A 329 -8.39 -9.87 -12.14
CA ARG A 329 -8.23 -8.41 -12.00
C ARG A 329 -7.23 -8.06 -10.90
N ALA A 330 -7.35 -8.70 -9.74
CA ALA A 330 -6.41 -8.54 -8.64
C ALA A 330 -4.97 -8.86 -9.06
N ALA A 331 -4.76 -9.99 -9.75
CA ALA A 331 -3.43 -10.37 -10.22
C ALA A 331 -2.86 -9.36 -11.23
N ALA A 332 -3.69 -8.82 -12.12
CA ALA A 332 -3.29 -7.80 -13.08
C ALA A 332 -2.86 -6.48 -12.38
N ASP A 333 -3.64 -5.99 -11.42
CA ASP A 333 -3.24 -4.80 -10.66
C ASP A 333 -1.98 -5.06 -9.83
N ALA A 334 -1.91 -6.20 -9.15
CA ALA A 334 -0.76 -6.56 -8.33
C ALA A 334 0.55 -6.56 -9.14
N VAL A 335 0.54 -7.10 -10.36
CA VAL A 335 1.72 -7.06 -11.26
C VAL A 335 2.05 -5.64 -11.69
N ARG A 336 1.06 -4.81 -12.01
CA ARG A 336 1.29 -3.39 -12.34
C ARG A 336 1.92 -2.64 -11.16
N ARG A 337 1.40 -2.83 -9.94
CA ARG A 337 1.95 -2.25 -8.71
C ARG A 337 3.38 -2.71 -8.45
N ALA A 338 3.62 -4.02 -8.57
CA ALA A 338 4.95 -4.60 -8.40
C ALA A 338 5.96 -3.99 -9.38
N ARG A 339 5.62 -3.91 -10.67
CA ARG A 339 6.47 -3.29 -11.70
C ARG A 339 6.74 -1.81 -11.42
N ALA A 340 5.73 -1.05 -11.00
CA ALA A 340 5.89 0.36 -10.63
C ALA A 340 6.88 0.54 -9.47
N LEU A 341 6.91 -0.41 -8.52
CA LEU A 341 7.87 -0.46 -7.42
C LEU A 341 9.25 -1.04 -7.80
N GLY A 342 9.43 -1.49 -9.04
CA GLY A 342 10.66 -2.11 -9.52
C GLY A 342 10.87 -3.54 -9.02
N ILE A 343 9.80 -4.24 -8.62
CA ILE A 343 9.82 -5.66 -8.28
C ILE A 343 9.75 -6.43 -9.61
N PRO A 344 10.76 -7.25 -9.95
CA PRO A 344 10.84 -7.90 -11.26
C PRO A 344 9.96 -9.16 -11.34
N ALA A 345 9.73 -9.63 -12.56
CA ALA A 345 9.19 -10.96 -12.83
C ALA A 345 10.03 -12.05 -12.13
N GLY A 346 9.42 -13.18 -11.83
CA GLY A 346 9.99 -14.25 -11.00
C GLY A 346 9.87 -14.02 -9.48
N SER A 347 9.52 -12.79 -9.07
CA SER A 347 9.26 -12.47 -7.65
C SER A 347 7.89 -12.99 -7.19
N PRO A 348 7.75 -13.31 -5.89
CA PRO A 348 6.46 -13.66 -5.32
C PRO A 348 5.59 -12.43 -5.07
N ILE A 349 4.28 -12.61 -5.24
CA ILE A 349 3.26 -11.66 -4.77
C ILE A 349 2.18 -12.46 -4.04
N TYR A 350 1.89 -12.08 -2.79
CA TYR A 350 0.90 -12.73 -1.94
C TYR A 350 -0.43 -12.00 -2.07
N ALA A 351 -1.50 -12.72 -2.45
CA ALA A 351 -2.85 -12.21 -2.25
C ALA A 351 -3.19 -12.31 -0.76
N ASP A 352 -3.69 -11.23 -0.17
CA ASP A 352 -4.25 -11.23 1.18
C ASP A 352 -5.74 -11.53 1.09
N LEU A 353 -6.09 -12.77 1.45
CA LEU A 353 -7.46 -13.25 1.59
C LEU A 353 -7.67 -13.63 3.06
N GLU A 354 -8.38 -12.75 3.76
CA GLU A 354 -8.61 -12.87 5.19
C GLU A 354 -9.44 -14.10 5.55
N ASP A 355 -9.44 -14.42 6.85
CA ASP A 355 -10.25 -15.51 7.38
C ASP A 355 -11.72 -15.37 6.97
N TYR A 356 -12.31 -16.50 6.60
CA TYR A 356 -13.71 -16.61 6.19
C TYR A 356 -14.32 -17.89 6.76
N ASP A 357 -15.65 -17.93 6.79
CA ASP A 357 -16.37 -19.13 7.22
C ASP A 357 -16.14 -20.29 6.24
N SER A 358 -15.18 -21.14 6.60
CA SER A 358 -14.80 -22.36 5.88
C SER A 358 -15.92 -23.43 5.90
N GLY A 359 -16.87 -23.35 6.85
CA GLY A 359 -18.05 -24.22 6.90
C GLY A 359 -19.06 -23.90 5.80
N ASN A 360 -19.13 -22.64 5.38
CA ASN A 360 -19.98 -22.23 4.26
C ASN A 360 -19.40 -22.72 2.91
N ALA A 361 -19.99 -23.79 2.38
CA ALA A 361 -19.52 -24.43 1.14
C ALA A 361 -19.49 -23.49 -0.07
N SER A 362 -20.47 -22.59 -0.19
CA SER A 362 -20.55 -21.61 -1.29
C SER A 362 -19.44 -20.56 -1.18
N CYS A 363 -19.21 -20.03 0.03
CA CYS A 363 -18.14 -19.08 0.32
C CYS A 363 -16.76 -19.70 0.07
N ARG A 364 -16.53 -20.91 0.58
CA ARG A 364 -15.29 -21.67 0.38
C ARG A 364 -15.03 -21.93 -1.11
N ALA A 365 -16.05 -22.35 -1.86
CA ALA A 365 -15.91 -22.57 -3.30
C ALA A 365 -15.53 -21.28 -4.04
N ALA A 366 -16.19 -20.15 -3.73
CA ALA A 366 -15.87 -18.85 -4.30
C ALA A 366 -14.44 -18.41 -3.96
N ALA A 367 -14.02 -18.56 -2.70
CA ALA A 367 -12.65 -18.25 -2.27
C ALA A 367 -11.60 -19.07 -3.02
N LEU A 368 -11.81 -20.38 -3.18
CA LEU A 368 -10.91 -21.24 -3.94
C LEU A 368 -10.89 -20.89 -5.44
N ASP A 369 -12.00 -20.45 -6.02
CA ASP A 369 -12.11 -20.00 -7.41
C ASP A 369 -11.36 -18.68 -7.65
N PHE A 370 -11.47 -17.74 -6.71
CA PHE A 370 -10.66 -16.52 -6.69
C PHE A 370 -9.16 -16.85 -6.65
N VAL A 371 -8.73 -17.69 -5.70
CA VAL A 371 -7.32 -18.06 -5.52
C VAL A 371 -6.76 -18.81 -6.73
N GLU A 372 -7.55 -19.71 -7.33
CA GLU A 372 -7.16 -20.43 -8.52
C GLU A 372 -6.93 -19.48 -9.71
N SER A 373 -7.85 -18.52 -9.91
CA SER A 373 -7.73 -17.50 -10.96
C SER A 373 -6.53 -16.58 -10.74
N TRP A 374 -6.35 -16.07 -9.53
CA TRP A 374 -5.17 -15.31 -9.10
C TRP A 374 -3.87 -16.05 -9.45
N THR A 375 -3.81 -17.34 -9.11
CA THR A 375 -2.64 -18.20 -9.34
C THR A 375 -2.32 -18.31 -10.82
N ARG A 376 -3.32 -18.63 -11.65
CA ARG A 376 -3.12 -18.75 -13.10
C ARG A 376 -2.71 -17.41 -13.71
N ALA A 377 -3.35 -16.32 -13.31
CA ALA A 377 -3.10 -14.99 -13.85
C ALA A 377 -1.73 -14.42 -13.49
N LEU A 378 -1.18 -14.69 -12.30
CA LEU A 378 0.21 -14.33 -11.98
C LEU A 378 1.21 -15.18 -12.75
N ARG A 379 0.94 -16.48 -12.89
CA ARG A 379 1.81 -17.39 -13.66
C ARG A 379 1.95 -16.96 -15.11
N THR A 380 0.86 -16.59 -15.78
CA THR A 380 0.90 -16.07 -17.16
C THR A 380 1.62 -14.73 -17.29
N ARG A 381 1.77 -13.99 -16.19
CA ARG A 381 2.51 -12.73 -16.11
C ARG A 381 3.95 -12.91 -15.62
N HIS A 382 4.39 -14.17 -15.48
CA HIS A 382 5.72 -14.57 -14.99
C HIS A 382 6.02 -14.14 -13.55
N TYR A 383 5.01 -14.07 -12.68
CA TYR A 383 5.18 -13.89 -11.23
C TYR A 383 4.81 -15.16 -10.48
N VAL A 384 5.29 -15.26 -9.24
CA VAL A 384 5.03 -16.41 -8.38
C VAL A 384 3.84 -16.09 -7.50
N ALA A 385 2.77 -16.87 -7.63
CA ALA A 385 1.58 -16.67 -6.80
C ALA A 385 1.83 -17.11 -5.36
N GLY A 386 1.62 -16.20 -4.43
CA GLY A 386 1.48 -16.48 -3.01
C GLY A 386 0.04 -16.25 -2.53
N LEU A 387 -0.29 -16.85 -1.40
CA LEU A 387 -1.54 -16.59 -0.67
C LEU A 387 -1.22 -16.37 0.80
N TYR A 388 -1.62 -15.23 1.34
CA TYR A 388 -1.87 -15.05 2.76
C TYR A 388 -3.32 -15.42 3.09
N SER A 389 -3.52 -16.25 4.10
CA SER A 389 -4.84 -16.52 4.69
C SER A 389 -4.72 -17.16 6.08
N SER A 390 -5.84 -17.40 6.75
CA SER A 390 -5.86 -18.11 8.03
C SER A 390 -5.50 -19.59 7.84
N ALA A 391 -4.72 -20.13 8.78
CA ALA A 391 -4.40 -21.55 8.83
C ALA A 391 -5.66 -22.40 9.02
N ALA A 392 -6.68 -21.87 9.70
CA ALA A 392 -7.92 -22.58 10.01
C ALA A 392 -8.98 -22.49 8.87
N SER A 393 -8.77 -21.67 7.85
CA SER A 393 -9.68 -21.54 6.69
C SER A 393 -8.90 -21.64 5.38
N GLY A 394 -8.57 -20.51 4.73
CA GLY A 394 -8.10 -20.48 3.36
C GLY A 394 -6.88 -21.34 3.05
N ILE A 395 -5.91 -21.45 3.96
CA ILE A 395 -4.71 -22.28 3.73
C ILE A 395 -5.03 -23.77 3.87
N ARG A 396 -5.85 -24.15 4.86
CA ARG A 396 -6.32 -25.52 5.03
C ARG A 396 -7.20 -25.96 3.86
N ASP A 397 -8.12 -25.10 3.44
CA ASP A 397 -9.05 -25.39 2.34
C ASP A 397 -8.31 -25.51 1.02
N LEU A 398 -7.31 -24.66 0.78
CA LEU A 398 -6.41 -24.79 -0.38
C LEU A 398 -5.60 -26.10 -0.32
N GLY A 399 -5.13 -26.50 0.86
CA GLY A 399 -4.40 -27.75 1.07
C GLY A 399 -5.25 -28.98 0.72
N ARG A 400 -6.50 -28.99 1.18
CA ARG A 400 -7.50 -30.05 0.94
C ARG A 400 -8.07 -30.07 -0.46
N ALA A 401 -8.01 -28.96 -1.20
CA ALA A 401 -8.55 -28.90 -2.54
C ALA A 401 -7.89 -29.96 -3.47
N PRO A 402 -8.59 -30.47 -4.50
CA PRO A 402 -8.04 -31.45 -5.42
C PRO A 402 -6.74 -30.99 -6.11
N ARG A 403 -5.88 -31.94 -6.49
CA ARG A 403 -4.62 -31.65 -7.21
C ARG A 403 -4.83 -30.98 -8.57
N SER A 404 -5.99 -31.19 -9.21
CA SER A 404 -6.37 -30.56 -10.48
C SER A 404 -6.59 -29.05 -10.39
N ARG A 405 -6.89 -28.52 -9.20
CA ARG A 405 -7.03 -27.08 -8.97
C ARG A 405 -5.65 -26.43 -8.95
N ALA A 406 -5.47 -25.34 -9.69
CA ALA A 406 -4.22 -24.58 -9.62
C ALA A 406 -4.08 -23.94 -8.23
N LYS A 407 -2.96 -24.21 -7.55
CA LYS A 407 -2.67 -23.70 -6.20
C LYS A 407 -1.46 -22.75 -6.23
N PRO A 408 -1.46 -21.68 -5.42
CA PRO A 408 -0.26 -20.91 -5.14
C PRO A 408 0.90 -21.83 -4.71
N PRO A 409 2.08 -21.76 -5.34
CA PRO A 409 3.24 -22.55 -4.96
C PRO A 409 3.86 -22.14 -3.62
N VAL A 410 3.51 -20.96 -3.08
CA VAL A 410 3.96 -20.48 -1.77
C VAL A 410 2.80 -19.96 -0.95
N VAL A 411 2.87 -20.12 0.38
CA VAL A 411 1.82 -19.71 1.30
C VAL A 411 2.38 -18.92 2.48
N TRP A 412 1.58 -17.97 2.96
CA TRP A 412 1.75 -17.27 4.21
C TRP A 412 0.49 -17.55 5.04
N PHE A 413 0.62 -18.04 6.26
CA PHE A 413 -0.53 -18.43 7.06
C PHE A 413 -0.57 -17.74 8.41
N GLY A 414 -1.74 -17.21 8.78
CA GLY A 414 -2.03 -16.75 10.12
C GLY A 414 -2.29 -17.93 11.06
N HIS A 415 -1.43 -18.12 12.05
CA HIS A 415 -1.65 -19.04 13.16
C HIS A 415 -0.97 -18.47 14.41
N TRP A 416 -1.75 -17.71 15.18
CA TRP A 416 -1.25 -16.90 16.30
C TRP A 416 -1.04 -17.72 17.58
N ASP A 417 -0.15 -18.70 17.52
CA ASP A 417 0.21 -19.57 18.64
C ASP A 417 1.47 -19.10 19.40
N GLY A 418 2.03 -17.95 19.02
CA GLY A 418 3.26 -17.41 19.59
C GLY A 418 4.53 -18.17 19.18
N ARG A 419 4.44 -19.21 18.34
CA ARG A 419 5.57 -20.08 17.98
C ARG A 419 6.04 -19.80 16.55
N PRO A 420 7.33 -19.47 16.33
CA PRO A 420 7.85 -19.15 15.00
C PRO A 420 8.06 -20.38 14.08
N SER A 421 7.75 -21.60 14.53
CA SER A 421 7.85 -22.79 13.67
C SER A 421 6.81 -22.74 12.55
N VAL A 422 7.28 -22.76 11.30
CA VAL A 422 6.45 -22.67 10.08
C VAL A 422 5.91 -24.03 9.59
N TYR A 423 6.41 -25.13 10.15
CA TYR A 423 5.95 -26.49 9.81
C TYR A 423 5.13 -27.15 10.91
N ASP A 424 5.18 -26.61 12.13
CA ASP A 424 4.37 -27.06 13.26
C ASP A 424 3.03 -26.30 13.29
N SER A 425 2.02 -26.87 12.64
CA SER A 425 0.65 -26.35 12.67
C SER A 425 -0.35 -27.48 12.56
N ARG A 426 -1.17 -27.66 13.59
CA ARG A 426 -2.24 -28.67 13.64
C ARG A 426 -3.25 -28.57 12.49
N TYR A 427 -3.34 -27.40 11.85
CA TYR A 427 -4.28 -27.17 10.76
C TYR A 427 -3.76 -27.66 9.41
N LEU A 428 -2.44 -27.83 9.27
CA LEU A 428 -1.79 -28.07 7.99
C LEU A 428 -1.15 -29.45 7.97
N ASN A 429 -1.43 -30.23 6.92
CA ASN A 429 -0.70 -31.48 6.71
C ASN A 429 0.81 -31.17 6.51
N PRO A 430 1.73 -31.87 7.19
CA PRO A 430 3.17 -31.68 7.02
C PRO A 430 3.65 -31.79 5.56
N ALA A 431 2.98 -32.60 4.74
CA ALA A 431 3.32 -32.81 3.33
C ALA A 431 2.92 -31.66 2.39
N TRP A 432 2.18 -30.63 2.86
CA TRP A 432 1.76 -29.52 1.99
C TRP A 432 2.81 -28.41 1.93
N TRP A 433 3.24 -27.99 0.74
CA TRP A 433 4.28 -26.94 0.57
C TRP A 433 5.62 -27.15 1.32
N PRO A 434 6.22 -28.37 1.39
CA PRO A 434 7.59 -28.51 1.86
C PRO A 434 8.61 -28.33 0.73
N PRO A 435 9.89 -28.10 1.08
CA PRO A 435 10.35 -27.06 2.01
C PRO A 435 10.36 -25.68 1.31
N HIS A 436 10.71 -24.62 2.05
CA HIS A 436 10.99 -23.28 1.53
C HIS A 436 9.82 -22.57 0.82
N ARG A 437 8.59 -22.90 1.21
CA ARG A 437 7.36 -22.39 0.60
C ARG A 437 6.34 -21.86 1.63
N ARG A 438 6.75 -21.68 2.88
CA ARG A 438 5.86 -21.29 3.98
C ARG A 438 6.35 -20.04 4.72
N ILE A 439 5.43 -19.14 5.00
CA ILE A 439 5.56 -18.05 5.96
C ILE A 439 4.47 -18.24 7.01
N LYS A 440 4.75 -17.96 8.27
CA LYS A 440 3.77 -17.99 9.37
C LYS A 440 3.71 -16.64 10.05
N GLN A 441 2.54 -16.03 10.10
CA GLN A 441 2.26 -14.97 11.07
C GLN A 441 1.93 -15.65 12.40
N TYR A 442 2.86 -15.62 13.35
CA TYR A 442 2.73 -16.35 14.62
C TYR A 442 2.25 -15.48 15.78
N ARG A 443 2.22 -14.15 15.59
CA ARG A 443 1.72 -13.19 16.57
C ARG A 443 1.08 -12.00 15.85
N GLY A 444 -0.20 -11.76 16.12
CA GLY A 444 -0.91 -10.57 15.62
C GLY A 444 -0.50 -9.28 16.32
N SER A 445 -1.27 -8.21 16.11
CA SER A 445 -0.85 -6.84 16.42
C SER A 445 -0.32 -6.65 17.84
N HIS A 446 0.90 -6.14 17.92
CA HIS A 446 1.55 -5.76 19.16
C HIS A 446 2.53 -4.61 18.90
N ARG A 447 2.99 -3.97 19.97
CA ARG A 447 4.01 -2.92 19.88
C ARG A 447 5.38 -3.52 20.14
N GLU A 448 6.34 -3.21 19.28
CA GLU A 448 7.75 -3.49 19.50
C GLU A 448 8.57 -2.21 19.37
N ARG A 449 9.80 -2.22 19.91
CA ARG A 449 10.76 -1.13 19.81
C ARG A 449 12.15 -1.68 19.49
N HIS A 450 12.75 -1.18 18.42
CA HIS A 450 14.09 -1.54 17.97
C HIS A 450 14.86 -0.31 17.51
N GLY A 451 16.13 -0.21 17.89
CA GLY A 451 16.97 0.96 17.56
C GLY A 451 16.34 2.30 17.96
N GLY A 452 15.63 2.33 19.11
CA GLY A 452 14.93 3.51 19.61
C GLY A 452 13.55 3.79 19.01
N VAL A 453 13.17 3.17 17.88
CA VAL A 453 11.90 3.44 17.19
C VAL A 453 10.86 2.38 17.52
N ALA A 454 9.64 2.81 17.89
CA ALA A 454 8.52 1.91 18.16
C ALA A 454 7.55 1.83 16.97
N LEU A 455 7.09 0.62 16.65
CA LEU A 455 6.05 0.36 15.66
C LEU A 455 5.01 -0.59 16.23
N ARG A 456 3.80 -0.53 15.69
CA ARG A 456 2.82 -1.62 15.80
C ARG A 456 3.01 -2.57 14.63
N VAL A 457 3.26 -3.83 14.94
CA VAL A 457 3.59 -4.86 13.95
C VAL A 457 2.85 -6.16 14.24
N ASP A 458 2.71 -6.98 13.21
CA ASP A 458 2.51 -8.42 13.35
C ASP A 458 3.87 -9.11 13.12
N SER A 459 4.10 -10.21 13.84
CA SER A 459 5.37 -10.92 13.86
C SER A 459 5.28 -12.23 13.09
N ASN A 460 6.27 -12.42 12.20
CA ASN A 460 6.27 -13.47 11.19
C ASN A 460 7.57 -14.28 11.21
N ALA A 461 7.46 -15.55 10.86
CA ALA A 461 8.58 -16.44 10.61
C ALA A 461 8.54 -16.91 9.16
N VAL A 462 9.67 -16.84 8.46
CA VAL A 462 9.79 -17.14 7.05
C VAL A 462 10.67 -18.37 6.86
N ASP A 463 10.18 -19.34 6.09
CA ASP A 463 10.96 -20.31 5.33
C ASP A 463 10.35 -20.39 3.92
N GLY A 464 10.59 -19.36 3.13
CA GLY A 464 9.73 -19.06 2.00
C GLY A 464 10.32 -18.12 0.98
N ARG A 465 9.67 -18.07 -0.19
CA ARG A 465 10.02 -17.13 -1.25
C ARG A 465 9.59 -15.72 -0.88
N VAL A 466 10.52 -14.80 -1.04
CA VAL A 466 10.38 -13.36 -0.80
C VAL A 466 11.15 -12.63 -1.88
N TYR A 467 10.81 -11.37 -2.17
CA TYR A 467 11.60 -10.53 -3.04
C TYR A 467 12.93 -10.20 -2.37
#